data_AF-A0A524I3E5-F1
#
_entry.id   AF-A0A524I3E5-F1
#
_cell.length_a   1.000
_cell.length_b   1.000
_cell.length_c   1.000
_cell.angle_alpha   90.00
_cell.angle_beta   90.00
_cell.angle_gamma   90.00
#
_symmetry.space_group_name_H-M   'P 1'
#
loop_
_entity.id
_entity.type
_entity.pdbx_description
1 polymer ?
#
loop_
_entity_poly.entity_id
_entity_poly.type
_entity_poly.pdbx_seq_one_letter_code
_entity_poly.pdbx_strand_id
1 'polypeptide(L)'
;MKDRASVTLTSLTVSYLIMAFAASILIAWITEDWTLFFPAIFFLSGMFALFIGFRQRFGALTKREGDDGSYLMFWGTLLMAFGTIWSVNHVYPDNLLFLFIAFLIWLALAVLLFTLNKVRS
;
A
#
# COMPACT_ATOMS: atom_id res chain seq x y z
N MET A 1 23.49 0.89 18.94
CA MET A 1 23.31 0.22 17.62
C MET A 1 21.91 0.41 17.01
N LYS A 2 20.84 0.63 17.80
CA LYS A 2 19.49 0.92 17.29
C LYS A 2 19.38 2.20 16.44
N ASP A 3 20.15 3.25 16.73
CA ASP A 3 20.00 4.54 16.03
C ASP A 3 20.48 4.56 14.58
N ARG A 4 21.43 3.69 14.21
CA ARG A 4 21.89 3.62 12.80
C ARG A 4 20.88 2.91 11.90
N ALA A 5 20.14 1.95 12.45
CA ALA A 5 19.13 1.19 11.73
C ALA A 5 17.85 2.02 11.49
N SER A 6 17.46 2.86 12.46
CA SER A 6 16.32 3.77 12.30
C SER A 6 16.60 4.86 11.26
N VAL A 7 17.79 5.47 11.28
CA VAL A 7 18.19 6.48 10.28
C VAL A 7 18.24 5.90 8.87
N THR A 8 18.69 4.65 8.70
CA THR A 8 18.72 3.99 7.38
C THR A 8 17.32 3.63 6.87
N LEU A 9 16.40 3.17 7.73
CA LEU A 9 15.03 2.86 7.30
C LEU A 9 14.24 4.11 6.90
N THR A 10 14.39 5.21 7.65
CA THR A 10 13.77 6.50 7.34
C THR A 10 14.35 7.09 6.07
N SER A 11 15.67 7.07 5.89
CA SER A 11 16.33 7.54 4.68
C SER A 11 15.92 6.73 3.44
N LEU A 12 15.80 5.41 3.57
CA LEU A 12 15.35 4.52 2.49
C LEU A 12 13.88 4.78 2.13
N THR A 13 13.02 5.01 3.13
CA THR A 13 11.61 5.35 2.91
C THR A 13 11.46 6.67 2.17
N VAL A 14 12.17 7.72 2.61
CA VAL A 14 12.15 9.03 1.94
C VAL A 14 12.67 8.93 0.51
N SER A 15 13.77 8.22 0.30
CA SER A 15 14.34 8.01 -1.04
C SER A 15 13.36 7.26 -1.96
N TYR A 16 12.70 6.23 -1.44
CA TYR A 16 11.67 5.51 -2.18
C TYR A 16 10.47 6.40 -2.53
N LEU A 17 9.98 7.20 -1.59
CA LEU A 17 8.83 8.09 -1.84
C LEU A 17 9.16 9.14 -2.90
N ILE A 18 10.38 9.69 -2.91
CA ILE A 18 10.83 10.61 -3.95
C ILE A 18 10.86 9.90 -5.31
N MET A 19 11.42 8.69 -5.37
CA MET A 19 11.41 7.89 -6.61
C MET A 19 9.99 7.56 -7.08
N ALA A 20 9.11 7.17 -6.16
CA ALA A 20 7.72 6.87 -6.47
C ALA A 20 6.98 8.10 -7.01
N PHE A 21 7.21 9.26 -6.42
CA PHE A 21 6.66 10.53 -6.86
C PHE A 21 7.16 10.90 -8.27
N ALA A 22 8.48 10.81 -8.50
CA ALA A 22 9.09 11.07 -9.80
C ALA A 22 8.59 10.10 -10.88
N ALA A 23 8.50 8.81 -10.57
CA ALA A 23 7.95 7.79 -11.48
C ALA A 23 6.47 8.05 -11.78
N SER A 24 5.68 8.48 -10.80
CA SER A 24 4.26 8.82 -11.00
C SER A 24 4.08 10.03 -11.92
N ILE A 25 4.92 11.06 -11.77
CA ILE A 25 4.96 12.21 -12.70
C ILE A 25 5.34 11.75 -14.10
N LEU A 26 6.37 10.91 -14.22
CA LEU A 26 6.84 10.41 -15.51
C LEU A 26 5.77 9.59 -16.23
N ILE A 27 5.03 8.75 -15.51
CA ILE A 27 3.88 8.00 -16.06
C ILE A 27 2.83 8.99 -16.58
N ALA A 28 2.38 9.92 -15.73
CA ALA A 28 1.38 10.91 -16.11
C ALA A 28 1.80 11.76 -17.33
N TRP A 29 3.09 12.08 -17.42
CA TRP A 29 3.64 12.84 -18.54
C TRP A 29 3.69 12.03 -19.84
N ILE A 30 4.14 10.77 -19.79
CA ILE A 30 4.23 9.89 -20.98
C ILE A 30 2.83 9.53 -21.51
N THR A 31 1.85 9.36 -20.62
CA THR A 31 0.47 9.04 -21.01
C THR A 31 -0.35 10.29 -21.36
N GLU A 32 0.22 11.48 -21.22
CA GLU A 32 -0.46 12.77 -21.35
C GLU A 32 -1.73 12.90 -20.48
N ASP A 33 -1.79 12.12 -19.40
CA ASP A 33 -2.96 12.02 -18.52
C ASP A 33 -2.57 12.14 -17.05
N TRP A 34 -2.81 13.33 -16.52
CA TRP A 34 -2.53 13.67 -15.13
C TRP A 34 -3.43 12.96 -14.13
N THR A 35 -4.55 12.37 -14.56
CA THR A 35 -5.42 11.57 -13.68
C THR A 35 -4.76 10.26 -13.28
N LEU A 36 -3.77 9.77 -14.05
CA LEU A 36 -2.99 8.56 -13.75
C LEU A 36 -1.90 8.77 -12.70
N PHE A 37 -1.63 10.01 -12.31
CA PHE A 37 -0.69 10.32 -11.23
C PHE A 37 -1.12 9.68 -9.89
N PHE A 38 -2.39 9.83 -9.51
CA PHE A 38 -2.92 9.30 -8.26
C PHE A 38 -2.91 7.76 -8.18
N PRO A 39 -3.40 7.01 -9.19
CA PRO A 39 -3.28 5.55 -9.14
C PRO A 39 -1.82 5.11 -9.15
N ALA A 40 -0.93 5.76 -9.91
CA ALA A 40 0.50 5.42 -9.93
C ALA A 40 1.15 5.59 -8.54
N ILE A 41 0.88 6.70 -7.85
CA ILE A 41 1.46 6.92 -6.52
C ILE A 41 0.89 5.96 -5.49
N PHE A 42 -0.41 5.62 -5.57
CA PHE A 42 -1.02 4.62 -4.72
C PHE A 42 -0.45 3.22 -4.94
N PHE A 43 -0.22 2.82 -6.18
CA PHE A 43 0.43 1.53 -6.47
C PHE A 43 1.86 1.49 -5.93
N LEU A 44 2.69 2.50 -6.21
CA LEU A 44 4.08 2.51 -5.78
C LEU A 44 4.20 2.57 -4.25
N SER A 45 3.51 3.51 -3.59
CA SER A 45 3.49 3.60 -2.13
C SER A 45 2.87 2.34 -1.48
N GLY A 46 1.84 1.77 -2.09
CA GLY A 46 1.19 0.54 -1.64
C GLY A 46 2.14 -0.66 -1.71
N MET A 47 2.83 -0.85 -2.83
CA MET A 47 3.83 -1.91 -3.01
C MET A 47 4.97 -1.80 -2.00
N PHE A 48 5.44 -0.59 -1.71
CA PHE A 48 6.47 -0.38 -0.71
C PHE A 48 6.00 -0.70 0.71
N ALA A 49 4.82 -0.23 1.08
CA ALA A 49 4.23 -0.56 2.38
C ALA A 49 4.03 -2.08 2.55
N LEU A 50 3.59 -2.78 1.49
CA LEU A 50 3.52 -4.24 1.47
C LEU A 50 4.89 -4.90 1.64
N PHE A 51 5.89 -4.44 0.90
CA PHE A 51 7.24 -4.98 0.96
C PHE A 51 7.85 -4.84 2.36
N ILE A 52 7.76 -3.64 2.95
CA ILE A 52 8.26 -3.38 4.30
C ILE A 52 7.45 -4.16 5.33
N GLY A 53 6.12 -4.17 5.22
CA GLY A 53 5.25 -4.91 6.13
C GLY A 53 5.52 -6.41 6.13
N PHE A 54 5.73 -6.99 4.94
CA PHE A 54 6.12 -8.39 4.78
C PHE A 54 7.49 -8.64 5.41
N ARG A 55 8.49 -7.80 5.13
CA ARG A 55 9.83 -7.94 5.72
C ARG A 55 9.80 -7.87 7.25
N GLN A 56 9.01 -6.95 7.82
CA GLN A 56 8.86 -6.82 9.27
C GLN A 56 8.14 -8.02 9.87
N ARG A 57 7.07 -8.52 9.23
CA ARG A 57 6.32 -9.68 9.73
C ARG A 57 7.15 -10.97 9.76
N PHE A 58 7.92 -11.25 8.71
CA PHE A 58 8.73 -12.49 8.63
C PHE A 58 10.11 -12.36 9.27
N GLY A 59 10.61 -11.13 9.46
CA GLY A 59 11.87 -10.85 10.15
C GLY A 59 11.72 -10.49 11.63
N ALA A 60 10.49 -10.41 12.16
CA ALA A 60 10.22 -10.00 13.53
C ALA A 60 10.74 -11.03 14.54
N LEU A 61 11.55 -10.55 15.49
CA LEU A 61 11.95 -11.32 16.67
C LEU A 61 10.95 -11.15 17.82
N THR A 62 10.07 -10.16 17.72
CA THR A 62 9.09 -9.82 18.76
C THR A 62 7.68 -9.64 18.20
N LYS A 63 6.66 -9.95 19.02
CA LYS A 63 5.23 -9.82 18.67
C LYS A 63 4.85 -8.40 18.23
N ARG A 64 5.48 -7.38 18.81
CA ARG A 64 5.27 -5.96 18.48
C ARG A 64 5.71 -5.61 17.05
N GLU A 65 6.87 -6.10 16.61
CA GLU A 65 7.36 -5.90 15.24
C GLU A 65 6.49 -6.64 14.20
N GLY A 66 5.90 -7.78 14.58
CA GLY A 66 4.94 -8.51 13.74
C GLY A 66 3.59 -7.79 13.56
N ASP A 67 3.09 -7.12 14.61
CA ASP A 67 1.89 -6.29 14.54
C ASP A 67 2.11 -5.03 13.69
N ASP A 68 3.25 -4.34 13.86
CA ASP A 68 3.63 -3.18 13.03
C ASP A 68 3.74 -3.58 11.54
N GLY A 69 4.32 -4.75 11.25
CA GLY A 69 4.38 -5.30 9.90
C GLY A 69 2.99 -5.61 9.31
N SER A 70 2.10 -6.19 10.11
CA SER A 70 0.72 -6.48 9.68
C SER A 70 -0.08 -5.20 9.39
N TYR A 71 0.12 -4.15 10.20
CA TYR A 71 -0.47 -2.83 9.97
C TYR A 71 0.00 -2.22 8.64
N LEU A 72 1.32 -2.25 8.37
CA LEU A 72 1.87 -1.78 7.10
C LEU A 72 1.33 -2.57 5.90
N MET A 73 1.16 -3.89 6.04
CA MET A 73 0.56 -4.71 4.99
C MET A 73 -0.90 -4.32 4.70
N PHE A 74 -1.68 -4.04 5.76
CA PHE A 74 -3.06 -3.55 5.60
C PHE A 74 -3.11 -2.22 4.85
N TRP A 75 -2.30 -1.24 5.24
CA TRP A 75 -2.25 0.04 4.53
C TRP A 75 -1.74 -0.09 3.10
N GLY A 76 -0.75 -0.96 2.88
CA GLY A 76 -0.24 -1.24 1.54
C GLY A 76 -1.32 -1.82 0.63
N THR A 77 -2.06 -2.83 1.10
CA THR A 77 -3.17 -3.41 0.34
C THR A 77 -4.33 -2.43 0.14
N LEU A 78 -4.60 -1.54 1.11
CA LEU A 78 -5.61 -0.48 0.98
C LEU A 78 -5.23 0.53 -0.12
N LEU A 79 -3.97 0.99 -0.14
CA LEU A 79 -3.48 1.86 -1.20
C LEU A 79 -3.58 1.20 -2.58
N MET A 80 -3.20 -0.08 -2.68
CA MET A 80 -3.36 -0.86 -3.92
C MET A 80 -4.83 -0.94 -4.34
N ALA A 81 -5.76 -1.18 -3.40
CA ALA A 81 -7.19 -1.23 -3.69
C ALA A 81 -7.71 0.11 -4.24
N PHE A 82 -7.31 1.25 -3.65
CA PHE A 82 -7.66 2.57 -4.18
C PHE A 82 -7.06 2.83 -5.55
N GLY A 83 -5.78 2.48 -5.77
CA GLY A 83 -5.15 2.55 -7.08
C GLY A 83 -5.89 1.74 -8.13
N THR A 84 -6.29 0.50 -7.79
CA THR A 84 -7.08 -0.36 -8.67
C THR A 84 -8.46 0.21 -8.98
N ILE A 85 -9.21 0.68 -7.97
CA ILE A 85 -10.53 1.27 -8.18
C ILE A 85 -10.42 2.48 -9.10
N TRP A 86 -9.44 3.35 -8.86
CA TRP A 86 -9.23 4.53 -9.68
C TRP A 86 -8.89 4.15 -11.12
N SER A 87 -7.94 3.25 -11.34
CA SER A 87 -7.55 2.80 -12.69
C SER A 87 -8.70 2.11 -13.42
N VAL A 88 -9.48 1.26 -12.76
CA VAL A 88 -10.61 0.59 -13.39
C VAL A 88 -11.74 1.57 -13.70
N ASN A 89 -12.02 2.52 -12.80
CA ASN A 89 -13.02 3.56 -13.04
C ASN A 89 -12.61 4.52 -14.17
N HIS A 90 -11.31 4.78 -14.32
CA HIS A 90 -10.78 5.57 -15.42
C HIS A 90 -11.04 4.90 -16.78
N VAL A 91 -10.87 3.57 -16.86
CA VAL A 91 -11.14 2.79 -18.10
C VAL A 91 -12.63 2.48 -18.30
N TYR A 92 -13.36 2.27 -17.21
CA TYR A 92 -14.77 1.85 -17.19
C TYR A 92 -15.58 2.69 -16.18
N PRO A 93 -15.96 3.93 -16.53
CA PRO A 93 -16.56 4.89 -15.60
C PRO A 93 -17.95 4.48 -15.07
N ASP A 94 -18.69 3.64 -15.81
CA ASP A 94 -20.04 3.23 -15.43
C ASP A 94 -20.08 2.14 -14.33
N ASN A 95 -18.91 1.62 -13.93
CA ASN A 95 -18.80 0.48 -13.01
C ASN A 95 -18.53 0.87 -11.55
N LEU A 96 -18.63 2.16 -11.20
CA LEU A 96 -18.29 2.66 -9.86
C LEU A 96 -19.04 1.92 -8.73
N LEU A 97 -20.32 1.58 -8.94
CA LEU A 97 -21.12 0.84 -7.97
C LEU A 97 -20.56 -0.56 -7.71
N PHE A 98 -20.19 -1.31 -8.76
CA PHE A 98 -19.58 -2.63 -8.62
C PHE A 98 -18.20 -2.57 -7.96
N LEU A 99 -17.40 -1.54 -8.29
CA LEU A 99 -16.11 -1.30 -7.65
C LEU A 99 -16.26 -1.01 -6.15
N PHE A 100 -17.27 -0.23 -5.78
CA PHE A 100 -17.57 0.06 -4.38
C PHE A 100 -17.99 -1.20 -3.61
N ILE A 101 -18.84 -2.05 -4.20
CA ILE A 101 -19.21 -3.34 -3.60
C ILE A 101 -17.97 -4.23 -3.44
N ALA A 102 -17.14 -4.35 -4.49
CA ALA A 102 -15.92 -5.13 -4.43
C ALA A 102 -14.96 -4.61 -3.34
N PHE A 103 -14.85 -3.29 -3.19
CA PHE A 103 -14.07 -2.66 -2.12
C PHE A 103 -14.62 -3.00 -0.73
N LEU A 104 -15.94 -2.95 -0.52
CA LEU A 104 -16.56 -3.33 0.75
C LEU A 104 -16.33 -4.80 1.10
N ILE A 105 -16.46 -5.70 0.11
CA ILE A 105 -16.18 -7.13 0.29
C ILE A 105 -14.71 -7.33 0.67
N TRP A 106 -13.79 -6.70 -0.05
CA TRP A 106 -12.37 -6.75 0.24
C TRP A 106 -12.06 -6.20 1.63
N LEU A 107 -12.67 -5.08 2.02
CA LEU A 107 -12.47 -4.45 3.33
C LEU A 107 -12.97 -5.36 4.46
N ALA A 108 -14.14 -5.99 4.29
CA ALA A 108 -14.67 -6.96 5.24
C ALA A 108 -13.71 -8.16 5.42
N LEU A 109 -13.18 -8.70 4.32
CA LEU A 109 -12.17 -9.78 4.36
C LEU A 109 -10.89 -9.32 5.05
N ALA A 110 -10.38 -8.13 4.73
CA ALA A 110 -9.17 -7.57 5.33
C ALA A 110 -9.33 -7.39 6.84
N VAL A 111 -10.46 -6.84 7.29
CA VAL A 111 -10.76 -6.68 8.73
C VAL A 111 -10.88 -8.04 9.42
N LEU A 112 -11.59 -9.01 8.82
CA LEU A 112 -11.71 -10.36 9.38
C LEU A 112 -10.34 -11.04 9.55
N LEU A 113 -9.48 -10.96 8.54
CA LEU A 113 -8.12 -11.51 8.61
C LEU A 113 -7.28 -10.83 9.69
N PHE A 114 -7.47 -9.52 9.89
CA PHE A 114 -6.79 -8.77 10.95
C PHE A 114 -7.29 -9.17 12.34
N THR A 115 -8.60 -9.32 12.52
CA THR A 115 -9.21 -9.73 13.78
C THR A 115 -8.85 -11.17 14.15
N LEU A 116 -8.89 -12.11 13.20
CA LEU A 116 -8.56 -13.51 13.44
C LEU A 116 -7.10 -13.71 13.84
N ASN A 117 -6.17 -12.97 13.23
CA ASN A 117 -4.75 -13.01 13.62
C ASN A 117 -4.53 -12.51 15.05
N LYS A 118 -5.32 -11.51 15.50
CA LYS A 118 -5.24 -11.00 16.87
C LYS A 118 -5.74 -12.01 17.91
N VAL A 119 -6.75 -12.82 17.57
CA VAL A 119 -7.32 -13.84 18.47
C VAL A 119 -6.39 -15.06 18.64
N ARG A 120 -5.53 -15.34 17.65
CA ARG A 120 -4.61 -16.51 17.68
C ARG A 120 -3.25 -16.25 18.32
N SER A 121 -2.94 -15.01 18.70
CA SER A 121 -1.63 -14.58 19.24
C SER A 121 -1.67 -14.35 20.74
#